data_AF-A0A537WUT4-F1
#
_entry.id   AF-A0A537WUT4-F1
#
_cell.length_a   1.000
_cell.length_b   1.000
_cell.length_c   1.000
_cell.angle_alpha   90.00
_cell.angle_beta   90.00
_cell.angle_gamma   90.00
#
_symmetry.space_group_name_H-M   'P 1'
#
loop_
_entity.id
_entity.type
_entity.pdbx_description
1 polymer ?
#
loop_
_entity_poly.entity_id
_entity_poly.type
_entity_poly.pdbx_seq_one_letter_code
_entity_poly.pdbx_strand_id
1 'polypeptide(L)'
;MAIAPARADRPGAARPALEAPSPEELASCPFCAGHEHMTPPQTLVLPAEGDWKVRVVPNLYPALERQEVVVHSPEHIRTIAELGDDRLGLVAEAWRLRRQAEPGGYLHALVNEGREAGASRPHSHSQLAWLPSGSEPEPDRDGETILERDGLIAWCPRVSRMPYESAVAPVTGEPDGFDSDLLAPALRILAELVRRLRALEGPVPLNAWLHNHERCATGRPERRAAYASCTSEPPRCDFVSRNRRAASIAAPRLSPLSLACLISMTVSRASMS
;
A
#
# COMPACT_ATOMS: atom_id res chain seq x y z
N MET A 1 -22.55 -2.72 -7.92
CA MET A 1 -21.29 -3.14 -8.57
C MET A 1 -21.61 -4.03 -9.75
N ALA A 2 -21.16 -3.68 -10.95
CA ALA A 2 -21.32 -4.51 -12.14
C ALA A 2 -19.98 -5.19 -12.46
N ILE A 3 -19.98 -6.52 -12.62
CA ILE A 3 -18.80 -7.32 -12.96
C ILE A 3 -18.92 -7.68 -14.45
N ALA A 4 -17.93 -7.33 -15.26
CA ALA A 4 -17.91 -7.61 -16.71
C ALA A 4 -16.58 -8.32 -17.09
N PRO A 5 -16.48 -9.65 -16.92
CA PRO A 5 -15.22 -10.40 -17.04
C PRO A 5 -14.60 -10.35 -18.44
N ALA A 6 -15.43 -10.33 -19.49
CA ALA A 6 -14.98 -10.35 -20.89
C ALA A 6 -14.26 -9.07 -21.37
N ARG A 7 -14.02 -8.09 -20.48
CA ARG A 7 -13.25 -6.88 -20.78
C ARG A 7 -11.73 -7.12 -20.78
N ALA A 8 -11.25 -8.16 -20.11
CA ALA A 8 -9.83 -8.50 -20.02
C ALA A 8 -9.27 -9.10 -21.32
N ASP A 9 -10.13 -9.66 -22.19
CA ASP A 9 -9.72 -10.41 -23.39
C ASP A 9 -9.60 -9.54 -24.67
N ARG A 10 -9.47 -8.22 -24.54
CA ARG A 10 -9.42 -7.34 -25.71
C ARG A 10 -8.08 -7.46 -26.45
N PRO A 11 -8.08 -7.65 -27.79
CA PRO A 11 -6.85 -7.62 -28.58
C PRO A 11 -6.13 -6.27 -28.41
N GLY A 12 -4.86 -6.31 -27.99
CA GLY A 12 -4.08 -5.14 -27.56
C GLY A 12 -3.59 -5.21 -26.10
N ALA A 13 -3.99 -6.22 -25.32
CA ALA A 13 -3.50 -6.51 -23.97
C ALA A 13 -2.05 -7.05 -23.91
N ALA A 14 -1.20 -6.67 -24.85
CA ALA A 14 0.24 -6.92 -24.74
C ALA A 14 0.78 -5.94 -23.69
N ARG A 15 1.11 -6.49 -22.52
CA ARG A 15 1.47 -5.72 -21.33
C ARG A 15 2.97 -5.40 -21.38
N PRO A 16 3.36 -4.11 -21.43
CA PRO A 16 4.77 -3.74 -21.47
C PRO A 16 5.46 -4.17 -20.17
N ALA A 17 6.70 -4.66 -20.24
CA ALA A 17 7.53 -4.80 -19.05
C ALA A 17 7.78 -3.41 -18.41
N LEU A 18 8.17 -3.35 -17.14
CA LEU A 18 8.73 -2.10 -16.61
C LEU A 18 9.94 -1.73 -17.45
N GLU A 19 9.88 -0.63 -18.19
CA GLU A 19 11.05 -0.11 -18.92
C GLU A 19 12.19 0.12 -17.94
N ALA A 20 13.43 -0.29 -18.26
CA ALA A 20 14.56 -0.06 -17.36
C ALA A 20 14.73 1.44 -17.01
N PRO A 21 15.27 1.79 -15.84
CA PRO A 21 15.54 3.19 -15.48
C PRO A 21 16.45 3.87 -16.49
N SER A 22 16.03 5.05 -16.93
CA SER A 22 16.84 5.86 -17.83
C SER A 22 18.06 6.39 -17.08
N PRO A 23 19.17 6.69 -17.78
CA PRO A 23 20.33 7.31 -17.15
C PRO A 23 20.01 8.63 -16.43
N GLU A 24 19.06 9.41 -16.97
CA GLU A 24 18.59 10.66 -16.36
C GLU A 24 17.81 10.41 -15.05
N GLU A 25 16.96 9.38 -15.03
CA GLU A 25 16.24 8.96 -13.82
C GLU A 25 17.22 8.58 -12.71
N LEU A 26 18.26 7.80 -13.04
CA LEU A 26 19.29 7.39 -12.08
C LEU A 26 20.10 8.58 -11.57
N ALA A 27 20.55 9.46 -12.47
CA ALA A 27 21.37 10.61 -12.13
C ALA A 27 20.64 11.66 -11.27
N SER A 28 19.32 11.75 -11.38
CA SER A 28 18.50 12.75 -10.67
C SER A 28 17.73 12.20 -9.46
N CYS A 29 17.83 10.91 -9.18
CA CYS A 29 17.06 10.28 -8.10
C CYS A 29 17.66 10.63 -6.72
N PRO A 30 16.96 11.41 -5.86
CA PRO A 30 17.47 11.77 -4.54
C PRO A 30 17.51 10.59 -3.56
N PHE A 31 16.95 9.44 -3.93
CA PHE A 31 16.85 8.26 -3.07
C PHE A 31 17.97 7.23 -3.32
N CYS A 32 18.69 7.34 -4.44
CA CYS A 32 19.88 6.52 -4.67
C CYS A 32 21.00 6.81 -3.67
N ALA A 33 21.83 5.81 -3.39
CA ALA A 33 23.08 6.02 -2.67
C ALA A 33 24.00 7.02 -3.41
N GLY A 34 24.68 7.86 -2.64
CA GLY A 34 25.52 8.96 -3.16
C GLY A 34 24.76 10.28 -3.34
N HIS A 35 23.42 10.25 -3.29
CA HIS A 35 22.56 11.41 -3.44
C HIS A 35 21.91 11.87 -2.11
N GLU A 36 22.47 11.47 -0.95
CA GLU A 36 22.00 11.82 0.39
C GLU A 36 21.79 13.34 0.55
N HIS A 37 22.70 14.13 -0.04
CA HIS A 37 22.70 15.60 -0.02
C HIS A 37 21.49 16.23 -0.75
N MET A 38 20.74 15.45 -1.54
CA MET A 38 19.53 15.87 -2.24
C MET A 38 18.25 15.68 -1.41
N THR A 39 18.37 15.14 -0.19
CA THR A 39 17.27 14.95 0.75
C THR A 39 17.48 15.78 2.03
N PRO A 40 16.42 16.08 2.80
CA PRO A 40 16.59 16.62 4.14
C PRO A 40 17.39 15.64 5.03
N PRO A 41 18.02 16.11 6.12
CA PRO A 41 18.79 15.26 7.01
C PRO A 41 17.98 14.06 7.50
N GLN A 42 18.58 12.87 7.39
CA GLN A 42 17.97 11.61 7.78
C GLN A 42 17.53 11.59 9.25
N THR A 43 16.31 11.16 9.51
CA THR A 43 15.77 10.95 10.87
C THR A 43 16.07 9.54 11.40
N LEU A 44 16.31 8.58 10.51
CA LEU A 44 16.70 7.21 10.86
C LEU A 44 17.50 6.59 9.71
N VAL A 45 18.50 5.78 10.05
CA VAL A 45 19.25 4.93 9.12
C VAL A 45 19.35 3.53 9.68
N LEU A 46 19.11 2.54 8.81
CA LEU A 46 19.16 1.13 9.13
C LEU A 46 20.04 0.38 8.11
N PRO A 47 20.96 -0.49 8.55
CA PRO A 47 21.39 -0.67 9.95
C PRO A 47 22.04 0.62 10.51
N ALA A 48 22.11 0.75 11.84
CA ALA A 48 22.66 1.94 12.49
C ALA A 48 24.18 2.10 12.25
N GLU A 49 24.87 0.99 11.96
CA GLU A 49 26.30 0.95 11.64
C GLU A 49 26.52 0.32 10.27
N GLY A 50 27.48 0.88 9.52
CA GLY A 50 27.81 0.45 8.15
C GLY A 50 27.00 1.19 7.07
N ASP A 51 27.01 0.63 5.86
CA ASP A 51 26.29 1.20 4.73
C ASP A 51 24.78 1.10 4.95
N TRP A 52 24.07 2.20 4.66
CA TRP A 52 22.64 2.25 4.86
C TRP A 52 21.93 1.32 3.89
N LYS A 53 20.91 0.63 4.40
CA LYS A 53 20.03 -0.25 3.64
C LYS A 53 18.63 0.30 3.49
N VAL A 54 18.14 0.98 4.52
CA VAL A 54 16.88 1.74 4.54
C VAL A 54 17.19 3.05 5.26
N ARG A 55 16.63 4.16 4.79
CA ARG A 55 16.74 5.45 5.48
C ARG A 55 15.39 6.14 5.54
N VAL A 56 15.19 6.93 6.59
CA VAL A 56 14.02 7.78 6.76
C VAL A 56 14.47 9.22 6.70
N VAL A 57 13.78 10.01 5.89
CA VAL A 57 14.03 11.44 5.74
C VAL A 57 12.72 12.21 5.92
N PRO A 58 12.74 13.44 6.45
CA PRO A 58 11.59 14.33 6.39
C PRO A 58 11.12 14.50 4.95
N ASN A 59 9.80 14.55 4.73
CA ASN A 59 9.27 14.87 3.41
C ASN A 59 9.58 16.35 3.09
N LEU A 60 10.20 16.62 1.95
CA LEU A 60 10.57 17.96 1.51
C LEU A 60 9.34 18.83 1.17
N TYR A 61 8.22 18.19 0.82
CA TYR A 61 6.95 18.84 0.48
C TYR A 61 5.81 18.22 1.30
N PRO A 62 5.78 18.43 2.62
CA PRO A 62 4.80 17.78 3.48
C PRO A 62 3.41 18.40 3.27
N ALA A 63 2.39 17.55 3.16
CA ALA A 63 0.98 17.98 3.09
C ALA A 63 0.35 18.18 4.49
N LEU A 64 1.04 17.71 5.52
CA LEU A 64 0.62 17.69 6.92
C LEU A 64 1.75 18.26 7.78
N GLU A 65 1.48 18.51 9.06
CA GLU A 65 2.51 19.01 9.99
C GLU A 65 3.72 18.08 10.08
N ARG A 66 3.49 16.77 9.96
CA ARG A 66 4.56 15.77 10.03
C ARG A 66 4.36 14.68 8.99
N GLN A 67 5.32 14.61 8.07
CA GLN A 67 5.38 13.59 7.04
C GLN A 67 6.83 13.22 6.77
N GLU A 68 7.09 11.93 6.68
CA GLU A 68 8.40 11.36 6.38
C GLU A 68 8.32 10.42 5.18
N VAL A 69 9.48 10.21 4.55
CA VAL A 69 9.67 9.25 3.48
C VAL A 69 10.65 8.18 3.95
N VAL A 70 10.24 6.92 3.83
CA VAL A 70 11.10 5.75 4.08
C VAL A 70 11.59 5.27 2.73
N VAL A 71 12.87 5.49 2.45
CA VAL A 71 13.55 5.02 1.25
C VAL A 71 13.91 3.55 1.45
N HIS A 72 13.37 2.67 0.61
CA HIS A 72 13.44 1.24 0.84
C HIS A 72 14.80 0.60 0.48
N SER A 73 15.65 1.27 -0.29
CA SER A 73 16.92 0.70 -0.78
C SER A 73 17.88 1.80 -1.27
N PRO A 74 19.21 1.60 -1.20
CA PRO A 74 20.21 2.45 -1.85
C PRO A 74 20.28 2.24 -3.36
N GLU A 75 19.85 1.06 -3.82
CA GLU A 75 19.73 0.71 -5.22
C GLU A 75 18.43 1.31 -5.80
N HIS A 76 18.41 1.65 -7.09
CA HIS A 76 17.21 2.21 -7.72
C HIS A 76 16.16 1.15 -8.03
N ILE A 77 15.59 0.57 -6.98
CA ILE A 77 14.50 -0.41 -7.05
C ILE A 77 13.20 0.35 -7.19
N ARG A 78 12.35 0.00 -8.16
CA ARG A 78 11.10 0.74 -8.44
C ARG A 78 9.86 0.17 -7.79
N THR A 79 9.99 -0.96 -7.12
CA THR A 79 8.85 -1.64 -6.52
C THR A 79 9.23 -2.39 -5.25
N ILE A 80 8.32 -2.39 -4.29
CA ILE A 80 8.42 -3.17 -3.06
C ILE A 80 8.52 -4.68 -3.37
N ALA A 81 7.99 -5.11 -4.52
CA ALA A 81 8.02 -6.49 -5.01
C ALA A 81 9.43 -7.02 -5.34
N GLU A 82 10.40 -6.14 -5.57
CA GLU A 82 11.79 -6.47 -5.91
C GLU A 82 12.71 -6.44 -4.67
N LEU A 83 12.19 -6.03 -3.51
CA LEU A 83 12.95 -6.06 -2.26
C LEU A 83 13.04 -7.50 -1.73
N GLY A 84 14.22 -7.89 -1.28
CA GLY A 84 14.41 -9.15 -0.55
C GLY A 84 13.86 -9.10 0.87
N ASP A 85 13.65 -10.28 1.47
CA ASP A 85 13.05 -10.44 2.80
C ASP A 85 13.77 -9.68 3.92
N ASP A 86 15.10 -9.60 3.87
CA ASP A 86 15.91 -8.83 4.82
C ASP A 86 15.60 -7.33 4.72
N ARG A 87 15.43 -6.83 3.48
CA ARG A 87 15.13 -5.42 3.23
C ARG A 87 13.71 -5.08 3.68
N LEU A 88 12.75 -5.94 3.39
CA LEU A 88 11.36 -5.80 3.86
C LEU A 88 11.31 -5.80 5.40
N GLY A 89 12.15 -6.62 6.06
CA GLY A 89 12.35 -6.58 7.50
C GLY A 89 12.83 -5.21 8.00
N LEU A 90 13.81 -4.60 7.33
CA LEU A 90 14.29 -3.26 7.67
C LEU A 90 13.26 -2.15 7.40
N VAL A 91 12.40 -2.30 6.38
CA VAL A 91 11.29 -1.36 6.13
C VAL A 91 10.26 -1.43 7.26
N ALA A 92 9.87 -2.64 7.66
CA ALA A 92 8.99 -2.84 8.83
C ALA A 92 9.61 -2.24 10.10
N GLU A 93 10.91 -2.48 10.33
CA GLU A 93 11.65 -1.92 11.45
C GLU A 93 11.67 -0.38 11.42
N ALA A 94 11.87 0.23 10.25
CA ALA A 94 11.80 1.67 10.10
C ALA A 94 10.42 2.20 10.51
N TRP A 95 9.32 1.59 10.01
CA TRP A 95 7.96 1.99 10.37
C TRP A 95 7.72 1.89 11.87
N ARG A 96 8.15 0.80 12.50
CA ARG A 96 8.05 0.57 13.95
C ARG A 96 8.81 1.63 14.74
N LEU A 97 10.09 1.86 14.43
CA LEU A 97 10.91 2.83 15.14
C LEU A 97 10.39 4.26 14.99
N ARG A 98 9.85 4.62 13.82
CA ARG A 98 9.22 5.93 13.63
C ARG A 98 7.91 6.05 14.41
N ARG A 99 7.07 5.01 14.44
CA ARG A 99 5.87 4.96 15.28
C ARG A 99 6.20 5.15 16.77
N GLN A 100 7.25 4.50 17.26
CA GLN A 100 7.66 4.54 18.67
C GLN A 100 8.26 5.90 19.06
N ALA A 101 9.05 6.50 18.17
CA ALA A 101 9.63 7.83 18.40
C ALA A 101 8.57 8.94 18.42
N GLU A 102 7.45 8.75 17.72
CA GLU A 102 6.37 9.72 17.59
C GLU A 102 5.02 9.08 17.96
N PRO A 103 4.76 8.92 19.27
CA PRO A 103 3.64 8.14 19.77
C PRO A 103 2.25 8.77 19.52
N GLY A 104 2.17 10.07 19.25
CA GLY A 104 0.91 10.81 19.14
C GLY A 104 0.23 10.72 17.77
N GLY A 105 -1.10 10.74 17.78
CA GLY A 105 -1.94 10.71 16.57
C GLY A 105 -1.90 9.38 15.81
N TYR A 106 -2.53 9.40 14.64
CA TYR A 106 -2.66 8.23 13.78
C TYR A 106 -1.52 8.22 12.78
N LEU A 107 -0.69 7.18 12.83
CA LEU A 107 0.33 6.98 11.81
C LEU A 107 -0.27 6.27 10.59
N HIS A 108 -0.41 7.00 9.49
CA HIS A 108 -0.75 6.46 8.18
C HIS A 108 0.53 6.11 7.42
N ALA A 109 0.85 4.82 7.34
CA ALA A 109 1.94 4.30 6.54
C ALA A 109 1.42 3.83 5.18
N LEU A 110 1.95 4.39 4.09
CA LEU A 110 1.49 4.14 2.73
C LEU A 110 2.64 3.89 1.74
N VAL A 111 2.39 3.08 0.73
CA VAL A 111 3.25 2.80 -0.42
C VAL A 111 2.46 3.18 -1.66
N ASN A 112 3.02 4.08 -2.47
CA ASN A 112 2.45 4.46 -3.76
C ASN A 112 3.46 4.10 -4.84
N GLU A 113 3.07 3.28 -5.82
CA GLU A 113 3.91 2.97 -6.98
C GLU A 113 3.21 3.38 -8.27
N GLY A 114 3.96 4.03 -9.17
CA GLY A 114 3.44 4.55 -10.42
C GLY A 114 2.85 5.95 -10.28
N ARG A 115 3.05 6.76 -11.32
CA ARG A 115 2.66 8.18 -11.35
C ARG A 115 1.16 8.36 -11.14
N GLU A 116 0.35 7.48 -11.71
CA GLU A 116 -1.12 7.53 -11.60
C GLU A 116 -1.62 7.18 -10.19
N ALA A 117 -0.82 6.48 -9.38
CA ALA A 117 -1.11 6.21 -7.97
C ALA A 117 -0.58 7.32 -7.03
N GLY A 118 -0.11 8.44 -7.58
CA GLY A 118 0.41 9.56 -6.80
C GLY A 118 1.87 9.39 -6.34
N ALA A 119 2.62 8.43 -6.90
CA ALA A 119 4.06 8.33 -6.64
C ALA A 119 4.78 9.53 -7.28
N SER A 120 5.45 10.35 -6.46
CA SER A 120 6.23 11.50 -6.92
C SER A 120 7.58 11.10 -7.51
N ARG A 121 8.07 9.90 -7.15
CA ARG A 121 9.36 9.33 -7.59
C ARG A 121 9.19 7.84 -7.93
N PRO A 122 9.86 7.33 -8.98
CA PRO A 122 9.80 5.90 -9.31
C PRO A 122 10.54 4.99 -8.34
N HIS A 123 11.55 5.49 -7.62
CA HIS A 123 12.29 4.73 -6.62
C HIS A 123 11.37 4.33 -5.46
N SER A 124 11.42 3.06 -5.05
CA SER A 124 10.53 2.44 -4.07
C SER A 124 10.68 3.10 -2.70
N HIS A 125 9.56 3.62 -2.21
CA HIS A 125 9.50 4.27 -0.92
C HIS A 125 8.11 4.09 -0.32
N SER A 126 8.03 4.29 0.99
CA SER A 126 6.78 4.52 1.70
C SER A 126 6.77 5.93 2.27
N GLN A 127 5.57 6.42 2.58
CA GLN A 127 5.39 7.66 3.31
C GLN A 127 4.75 7.34 4.65
N LEU A 128 5.22 8.05 5.66
CA LEU A 128 4.71 8.01 7.02
C LEU A 128 4.09 9.37 7.30
N ALA A 129 2.78 9.42 7.49
CA ALA A 129 2.03 10.64 7.72
C ALA A 129 1.31 10.57 9.06
N TRP A 130 1.54 11.54 9.94
CA TRP A 130 0.84 11.63 11.22
C TRP A 130 -0.41 12.48 11.07
N LEU A 131 -1.56 11.85 11.28
CA LEU A 131 -2.89 12.45 11.19
C LEU A 131 -3.46 12.68 12.59
N PRO A 132 -4.33 13.70 12.79
CA PRO A 132 -5.02 13.90 14.07
C PRO A 132 -5.90 12.71 14.48
N SER A 133 -6.45 11.98 13.51
CA SER A 133 -7.27 10.79 13.72
C SER A 133 -7.19 9.87 12.51
N GLY A 134 -7.38 8.56 12.73
CA GLY A 134 -7.48 7.58 11.65
C GLY A 134 -8.63 7.90 10.70
N SER A 135 -8.42 7.67 9.40
CA SER A 135 -9.26 8.30 8.37
C SER A 135 -10.09 7.34 7.53
N GLU A 136 -9.92 6.02 7.61
CA GLU A 136 -10.46 5.16 6.56
C GLU A 136 -11.23 3.92 7.13
N PRO A 137 -12.26 3.38 6.40
CA PRO A 137 -13.04 2.20 6.77
C PRO A 137 -12.76 0.90 5.97
N GLU A 138 -13.08 -0.18 6.64
CA GLU A 138 -12.54 -1.53 6.56
C GLU A 138 -12.70 -2.35 5.25
N PRO A 139 -11.68 -3.08 4.70
CA PRO A 139 -12.05 -4.22 3.86
C PRO A 139 -12.90 -5.23 4.60
N ASP A 140 -13.93 -5.74 3.92
CA ASP A 140 -14.72 -6.85 4.43
C ASP A 140 -13.84 -8.10 4.57
N ARG A 141 -13.93 -8.79 5.71
CA ARG A 141 -13.31 -10.11 5.93
C ARG A 141 -13.93 -11.20 5.07
N ASP A 142 -15.15 -10.96 4.61
CA ASP A 142 -15.87 -11.87 3.75
C ASP A 142 -15.35 -11.76 2.31
N GLY A 143 -14.88 -12.86 1.74
CA GLY A 143 -14.17 -12.85 0.46
C GLY A 143 -13.57 -14.20 0.08
N GLU A 144 -12.72 -14.18 -0.94
CA GLU A 144 -11.98 -15.34 -1.41
C GLU A 144 -10.54 -15.30 -0.94
N THR A 145 -10.13 -16.31 -0.18
CA THR A 145 -8.75 -16.47 0.27
C THR A 145 -7.80 -16.65 -0.91
N ILE A 146 -6.76 -15.83 -0.96
CA ILE A 146 -5.68 -15.90 -1.95
C ILE A 146 -4.57 -16.83 -1.43
N LEU A 147 -4.17 -16.64 -0.16
CA LEU A 147 -3.18 -17.48 0.53
C LEU A 147 -3.27 -17.30 2.04
N GLU A 148 -2.74 -18.28 2.78
CA GLU A 148 -2.48 -18.21 4.22
C GLU A 148 -1.05 -18.67 4.48
N ARG A 149 -0.28 -17.87 5.23
CA ARG A 149 1.14 -18.15 5.54
C ARG A 149 1.58 -17.34 6.76
N ASP A 150 2.44 -17.91 7.60
CA ASP A 150 3.07 -17.21 8.74
C ASP A 150 2.06 -16.53 9.69
N GLY A 151 0.92 -17.17 9.94
CA GLY A 151 -0.13 -16.60 10.79
C GLY A 151 -0.89 -15.42 10.15
N LEU A 152 -0.69 -15.17 8.86
CA LEU A 152 -1.39 -14.16 8.06
C LEU A 152 -2.29 -14.83 7.02
N ILE A 153 -3.40 -14.16 6.73
CA ILE A 153 -4.31 -14.46 5.63
C ILE A 153 -4.30 -13.30 4.64
N ALA A 154 -4.23 -13.62 3.35
CA ALA A 154 -4.50 -12.67 2.28
C ALA A 154 -5.74 -13.11 1.50
N TRP A 155 -6.62 -12.15 1.17
CA TRP A 155 -7.87 -12.42 0.48
C TRP A 155 -8.30 -11.27 -0.41
N CYS A 156 -9.22 -11.56 -1.32
CA CYS A 156 -9.95 -10.58 -2.13
C CYS A 156 -11.34 -10.36 -1.49
N PRO A 157 -11.71 -9.14 -1.06
CA PRO A 157 -13.03 -8.87 -0.49
C PRO A 157 -14.16 -9.20 -1.47
N ARG A 158 -15.23 -9.84 -1.00
CA ARG A 158 -16.40 -10.24 -1.81
C ARG A 158 -17.00 -9.05 -2.55
N VAL A 159 -16.99 -7.88 -1.91
CA VAL A 159 -17.44 -6.61 -2.50
C VAL A 159 -16.24 -5.69 -2.63
N SER A 160 -15.39 -5.97 -3.62
CA SER A 160 -14.25 -5.11 -3.96
C SER A 160 -14.71 -3.81 -4.62
N ARG A 161 -14.09 -2.69 -4.24
CA ARG A 161 -14.33 -1.36 -4.80
C ARG A 161 -13.53 -1.12 -6.06
N MET A 162 -12.38 -1.78 -6.18
CA MET A 162 -11.45 -1.65 -7.30
C MET A 162 -11.05 -3.03 -7.82
N PRO A 163 -10.64 -3.15 -9.11
CA PRO A 163 -10.04 -4.37 -9.61
C PRO A 163 -8.83 -4.77 -8.77
N TYR A 164 -8.72 -6.07 -8.47
CA TYR A 164 -7.60 -6.66 -7.73
C TYR A 164 -7.43 -6.15 -6.29
N GLU A 165 -8.44 -5.50 -5.71
CA GLU A 165 -8.44 -5.16 -4.28
C GLU A 165 -8.14 -6.41 -3.45
N SER A 166 -7.08 -6.33 -2.67
CA SER A 166 -6.61 -7.43 -1.83
C SER A 166 -6.32 -6.91 -0.43
N ALA A 167 -6.50 -7.75 0.57
CA ALA A 167 -6.15 -7.44 1.94
C ALA A 167 -5.24 -8.52 2.53
N VAL A 168 -4.39 -8.14 3.50
CA VAL A 168 -3.53 -9.04 4.28
C VAL A 168 -3.77 -8.75 5.76
N ALA A 169 -4.01 -9.76 6.59
CA ALA A 169 -4.24 -9.56 8.02
C ALA A 169 -3.75 -10.76 8.84
N PRO A 170 -3.43 -10.57 10.13
CA PRO A 170 -3.28 -11.67 11.07
C PRO A 170 -4.54 -12.54 11.12
N VAL A 171 -4.34 -13.86 11.11
CA VAL A 171 -5.40 -14.84 11.36
C VAL A 171 -5.99 -14.62 12.76
N THR A 172 -5.12 -14.35 13.73
CA THR A 172 -5.49 -13.92 15.09
C THR A 172 -5.17 -12.44 15.27
N GLY A 173 -6.13 -11.65 15.74
CA GLY A 173 -5.96 -10.20 15.86
C GLY A 173 -4.80 -9.76 16.76
N GLU A 174 -4.03 -8.79 16.30
CA GLU A 174 -2.94 -8.14 17.04
C GLU A 174 -3.39 -6.79 17.64
N PRO A 175 -2.79 -6.33 18.75
CA PRO A 175 -3.18 -5.08 19.41
C PRO A 175 -2.63 -3.82 18.73
N ASP A 176 -1.50 -3.93 18.02
CA ASP A 176 -0.87 -2.83 17.27
C ASP A 176 -0.08 -3.42 16.10
N GLY A 177 -0.36 -2.98 14.88
CA GLY A 177 0.30 -3.45 13.66
C GLY A 177 1.74 -2.96 13.48
N PHE A 178 2.10 -1.81 14.06
CA PHE A 178 3.48 -1.30 13.98
C PHE A 178 4.42 -2.03 14.93
N ASP A 179 3.92 -2.44 16.09
CA ASP A 179 4.68 -3.21 17.10
C ASP A 179 4.55 -4.73 16.93
N SER A 180 3.83 -5.21 15.90
CA SER A 180 3.63 -6.65 15.66
C SER A 180 4.82 -7.30 14.97
N ASP A 181 5.20 -8.50 15.45
CA ASP A 181 6.17 -9.38 14.79
C ASP A 181 5.69 -9.84 13.39
N LEU A 182 4.39 -9.69 13.09
CA LEU A 182 3.80 -10.03 11.79
C LEU A 182 3.93 -8.92 10.75
N LEU A 183 4.42 -7.72 11.11
CA LEU A 183 4.55 -6.60 10.16
C LEU A 183 5.48 -6.95 9.00
N ALA A 184 6.68 -7.47 9.29
CA ALA A 184 7.64 -7.86 8.26
C ALA A 184 7.11 -9.02 7.38
N PRO A 185 6.58 -10.14 7.93
CA PRO A 185 5.88 -11.16 7.14
C PRO A 185 4.75 -10.60 6.27
N ALA A 186 3.98 -9.63 6.76
CA ALA A 186 2.89 -9.04 6.00
C ALA A 186 3.39 -8.17 4.83
N LEU A 187 4.50 -7.44 4.99
CA LEU A 187 5.17 -6.76 3.86
C LEU A 187 5.70 -7.77 2.82
N ARG A 188 6.12 -8.97 3.23
CA ARG A 188 6.50 -10.05 2.28
C ARG A 188 5.31 -10.58 1.50
N ILE A 189 4.15 -10.73 2.15
CA ILE A 189 2.90 -11.08 1.46
C ILE A 189 2.49 -9.95 0.51
N LEU A 190 2.57 -8.68 0.91
CA LEU A 190 2.33 -7.53 0.03
C LEU A 190 3.22 -7.60 -1.22
N ALA A 191 4.54 -7.77 -1.05
CA ALA A 191 5.47 -7.92 -2.16
C ALA A 191 5.09 -9.10 -3.08
N GLU A 192 4.63 -10.22 -2.52
CA GLU A 192 4.14 -11.36 -3.30
C GLU A 192 2.86 -11.07 -4.07
N LEU A 193 1.88 -10.39 -3.46
CA LEU A 193 0.65 -9.98 -4.12
C LEU A 193 0.96 -9.04 -5.29
N VAL A 194 1.87 -8.09 -5.11
CA VAL A 194 2.33 -7.21 -6.20
C VAL A 194 3.04 -8.00 -7.30
N ARG A 195 3.88 -8.98 -6.98
CA ARG A 195 4.51 -9.86 -7.99
C ARG A 195 3.45 -10.64 -8.79
N ARG A 196 2.45 -11.22 -8.12
CA ARG A 196 1.35 -11.95 -8.77
C ARG A 196 0.52 -11.04 -9.66
N LEU A 197 0.17 -9.85 -9.17
CA LEU A 197 -0.54 -8.84 -9.94
C LEU A 197 0.23 -8.44 -11.19
N ARG A 198 1.53 -8.18 -11.08
CA ARG A 198 2.36 -7.78 -12.23
C ARG A 198 2.58 -8.91 -13.23
N ALA A 199 2.63 -10.16 -12.77
CA ALA A 199 2.66 -11.31 -13.66
C ALA A 199 1.36 -11.44 -14.47
N LEU A 200 0.24 -11.00 -13.91
CA LEU A 200 -1.04 -10.92 -14.61
C LEU A 200 -1.08 -9.66 -15.49
N GLU A 201 -1.12 -8.47 -14.88
CA GLU A 201 -1.45 -7.20 -15.52
C GLU A 201 -0.27 -6.44 -16.13
N GLY A 202 0.97 -6.90 -15.92
CA GLY A 202 2.14 -6.06 -16.14
C GLY A 202 2.26 -4.97 -15.06
N PRO A 203 3.12 -3.96 -15.27
CA PRO A 203 3.26 -2.85 -14.35
C PRO A 203 1.97 -2.07 -14.27
N VAL A 204 1.36 -2.07 -13.09
CA VAL A 204 0.17 -1.28 -12.79
C VAL A 204 0.44 -0.31 -11.64
N PRO A 205 -0.12 0.90 -11.69
CA PRO A 205 -0.14 1.79 -10.54
C PRO A 205 -0.79 1.10 -9.34
N LEU A 206 -0.20 1.28 -8.16
CA LEU A 206 -0.73 0.69 -6.93
C LEU A 206 -0.60 1.61 -5.73
N ASN A 207 -1.57 1.49 -4.85
CA ASN A 207 -1.52 2.04 -3.50
C ASN A 207 -1.61 0.88 -2.51
N ALA A 208 -0.83 0.95 -1.45
CA ALA A 208 -0.96 0.06 -0.31
C ALA A 208 -0.77 0.84 0.98
N TRP A 209 -1.44 0.47 2.05
CA TRP A 209 -1.27 1.16 3.33
C TRP A 209 -1.65 0.26 4.51
N LEU A 210 -1.12 0.59 5.68
CA LEU A 210 -1.42 -0.09 6.93
C LEU A 210 -2.62 0.53 7.64
N HIS A 211 -3.50 -0.33 8.13
CA HIS A 211 -4.52 -0.01 9.11
C HIS A 211 -4.06 -0.41 10.48
N ASN A 212 -4.06 0.57 11.37
CA ASN A 212 -3.75 0.34 12.76
C ASN A 212 -4.76 1.08 13.62
N HIS A 213 -5.42 0.39 14.53
CA HIS A 213 -6.29 1.07 15.47
C HIS A 213 -5.50 1.68 16.60
N GLU A 214 -5.78 2.95 16.91
CA GLU A 214 -5.26 3.55 18.13
C GLU A 214 -5.96 2.97 19.37
N ARG A 215 -5.19 2.80 20.46
CA ARG A 215 -5.76 2.51 21.77
C ARG A 215 -6.67 3.66 22.19
N CYS A 216 -7.95 3.37 22.41
CA CYS A 216 -8.83 4.30 23.10
C CYS A 216 -8.30 4.54 24.54
N ALA A 217 -8.05 5.81 24.90
CA ALA A 217 -7.52 6.22 26.21
C ALA A 217 -8.38 5.82 27.43
N THR A 218 -9.59 5.30 27.19
CA THR A 218 -10.56 4.96 28.24
C THR A 218 -10.52 3.50 28.71
N GLY A 219 -9.64 2.66 28.17
CA GLY A 219 -9.50 1.26 28.60
C GLY A 219 -10.75 0.39 28.42
N ARG A 220 -11.80 0.89 27.76
CA ARG A 220 -12.99 0.09 27.45
C ARG A 220 -12.71 -0.83 26.26
N PRO A 221 -13.03 -2.14 26.37
CA PRO A 221 -12.93 -3.04 25.24
C PRO A 221 -14.12 -2.79 24.34
N GLU A 222 -14.00 -1.86 23.40
CA GLU A 222 -14.89 -1.91 22.24
C GLU A 222 -14.47 -3.13 21.40
N ARG A 223 -15.36 -4.14 21.35
CA ARG A 223 -15.33 -5.17 20.31
C ARG A 223 -15.54 -4.45 18.98
N ARG A 224 -14.53 -4.27 18.13
CA ARG A 224 -14.73 -3.86 16.73
C ARG A 224 -13.48 -4.11 15.90
N ALA A 225 -13.70 -4.45 14.65
CA ALA A 225 -12.68 -4.80 13.68
C ALA A 225 -11.89 -3.55 13.21
N ALA A 226 -10.70 -3.75 12.61
CA ALA A 226 -9.70 -2.75 12.11
C ALA A 226 -9.24 -2.88 10.65
N TYR A 227 -9.45 -1.88 9.78
CA TYR A 227 -9.20 -1.99 8.33
C TYR A 227 -9.50 -0.66 7.56
N ALA A 228 -9.02 -0.44 6.30
CA ALA A 228 -9.52 0.61 5.39
C ALA A 228 -9.31 0.81 3.83
N SER A 229 -10.02 1.83 3.26
CA SER A 229 -10.18 2.37 1.86
C SER A 229 -9.39 3.64 1.50
N CYS A 230 -9.44 4.14 0.25
CA CYS A 230 -9.30 5.58 -0.06
C CYS A 230 -9.95 5.97 -1.41
N THR A 231 -10.42 7.22 -1.50
CA THR A 231 -11.00 7.94 -2.66
C THR A 231 -10.16 9.16 -3.03
N SER A 232 -10.18 9.55 -4.31
CA SER A 232 -10.14 10.98 -4.72
C SER A 232 -11.15 11.21 -5.85
N GLU A 233 -11.94 12.30 -5.77
CA GLU A 233 -13.11 12.59 -6.60
C GLU A 233 -12.91 12.53 -8.14
N PRO A 234 -13.98 12.23 -8.91
CA PRO A 234 -13.97 12.21 -10.36
C PRO A 234 -14.07 13.64 -10.95
N PRO A 235 -13.50 13.91 -12.14
CA PRO A 235 -14.04 15.00 -12.95
C PRO A 235 -15.48 14.62 -13.30
N ARG A 236 -16.43 15.45 -12.82
CA ARG A 236 -17.88 15.39 -13.03
C ARG A 236 -18.33 14.43 -14.13
N CYS A 237 -19.01 13.36 -13.75
CA CYS A 237 -20.02 12.76 -14.60
C CYS A 237 -21.07 12.10 -13.72
N ASP A 238 -22.24 12.71 -13.68
CA ASP A 238 -23.47 12.15 -13.15
C ASP A 238 -23.63 10.71 -13.64
N PHE A 239 -23.81 9.74 -12.75
CA PHE A 239 -24.71 8.60 -12.96
C PHE A 239 -24.77 7.74 -11.70
N VAL A 240 -25.54 8.22 -10.72
CA VAL A 240 -26.24 7.33 -9.80
C VAL A 240 -27.32 6.63 -10.63
N SER A 241 -27.24 5.31 -10.81
CA SER A 241 -28.38 4.40 -10.59
C SER A 241 -28.22 2.98 -11.16
N ARG A 242 -28.84 2.06 -10.42
CA ARG A 242 -29.55 0.84 -10.86
C ARG A 242 -28.77 -0.46 -11.06
N ASN A 243 -29.00 -1.33 -10.08
CA ASN A 243 -28.86 -2.78 -10.07
C ASN A 243 -29.87 -3.49 -11.00
N ARG A 244 -29.45 -4.69 -11.47
CA ARG A 244 -30.22 -5.87 -11.95
C ARG A 244 -31.23 -5.61 -13.09
N ARG A 245 -31.28 -6.36 -14.20
CA ARG A 245 -31.15 -7.81 -14.43
C ARG A 245 -30.55 -8.06 -15.82
N ALA A 246 -30.13 -9.30 -16.04
CA ALA A 246 -29.69 -9.84 -17.30
C ALA A 246 -30.66 -9.58 -18.47
N ALA A 247 -30.06 -9.60 -19.67
CA ALA A 247 -30.63 -9.55 -21.01
C ALA A 247 -30.75 -8.15 -21.65
N SER A 248 -30.14 -8.08 -22.85
CA SER A 248 -30.46 -7.19 -23.96
C SER A 248 -29.82 -5.79 -24.03
N ILE A 249 -28.81 -5.72 -24.92
CA ILE A 249 -28.62 -4.75 -26.03
C ILE A 249 -28.17 -3.30 -25.74
N ALA A 250 -27.18 -2.93 -26.56
CA ALA A 250 -26.71 -1.61 -27.01
C ALA A 250 -25.81 -0.78 -26.09
N ALA A 251 -24.59 -0.56 -26.60
CA ALA A 251 -23.58 0.39 -26.14
C ALA A 251 -24.03 1.85 -26.35
N PRO A 252 -23.31 2.83 -25.77
CA PRO A 252 -22.23 3.44 -26.52
C PRO A 252 -20.90 3.59 -25.75
N ARG A 253 -19.89 3.96 -26.55
CA ARG A 253 -18.44 3.95 -26.34
C ARG A 253 -17.96 4.92 -25.24
N LEU A 254 -17.02 4.48 -24.40
CA LEU A 254 -16.12 5.33 -23.62
C LEU A 254 -14.67 4.78 -23.66
N SER A 255 -13.72 5.70 -23.66
CA SER A 255 -12.26 5.58 -23.81
C SER A 255 -11.56 4.97 -22.56
N PRO A 256 -10.25 4.64 -22.60
CA PRO A 256 -9.63 3.72 -21.65
C PRO A 256 -9.47 4.38 -20.27
N LEU A 257 -9.99 3.73 -19.23
CA LEU A 257 -9.86 4.16 -17.83
C LEU A 257 -8.69 3.42 -17.18
N SER A 258 -7.83 4.21 -16.55
CA SER A 258 -6.73 3.90 -15.65
C SER A 258 -7.11 2.87 -14.57
N LEU A 259 -6.33 1.81 -14.44
CA LEU A 259 -6.43 0.79 -13.39
C LEU A 259 -5.46 1.15 -12.24
N ALA A 260 -5.97 1.48 -11.06
CA ALA A 260 -5.19 1.53 -9.82
C ALA A 260 -5.55 0.30 -8.97
N CYS A 261 -4.55 -0.48 -8.55
CA CYS A 261 -4.72 -1.64 -7.68
C CYS A 261 -4.48 -1.26 -6.21
N LEU A 262 -5.31 -1.76 -5.30
CA LEU A 262 -5.22 -1.47 -3.86
C LEU A 262 -4.84 -2.73 -3.05
N ILE A 263 -3.81 -2.64 -2.20
CA ILE A 263 -3.49 -3.67 -1.21
C ILE A 263 -3.56 -3.09 0.21
N SER A 264 -4.54 -3.54 1.00
CA SER A 264 -4.80 -3.04 2.36
C SER A 264 -4.22 -3.98 3.43
N MET A 265 -3.43 -3.47 4.38
CA MET A 265 -2.89 -4.27 5.49
C MET A 265 -3.66 -4.06 6.80
N THR A 266 -4.20 -5.16 7.29
CA THR A 266 -5.22 -5.42 8.30
C THR A 266 -4.84 -5.74 9.75
N VAL A 267 -5.22 -5.05 10.83
CA VAL A 267 -4.92 -5.57 12.20
C VAL A 267 -6.12 -5.48 13.16
N SER A 268 -6.93 -6.54 13.23
CA SER A 268 -8.22 -6.54 13.92
C SER A 268 -8.41 -7.66 14.96
N ARG A 269 -8.85 -7.28 16.17
CA ARG A 269 -9.20 -8.13 17.33
C ARG A 269 -10.28 -9.18 17.01
N ALA A 270 -10.12 -10.41 17.52
CA ALA A 270 -11.20 -11.42 17.56
C ALA A 270 -11.89 -11.42 18.92
N SER A 271 -13.22 -11.46 18.95
CA SER A 271 -13.96 -11.80 20.16
C SER A 271 -14.16 -13.32 20.21
N MET A 272 -13.56 -13.98 21.20
CA MET A 272 -14.06 -15.28 21.66
C MET A 272 -15.39 -15.06 22.40
N SER A 273 -16.29 -16.03 22.22
CA SER A 273 -17.63 -16.21 22.82
C SER A 273 -17.91 -15.36 24.06
#